data_AF-G9JWF1-F1
#
_entry.id   AF-G9JWF1-F1
#
_cell.length_a   1.000
_cell.length_b   1.000
_cell.length_c   1.000
_cell.angle_alpha   90.00
_cell.angle_beta   90.00
_cell.angle_gamma   90.00
#
_symmetry.space_group_name_H-M   'P 1'
#
loop_
_entity.id
_entity.type
_entity.pdbx_description
1 polymer ?
#
loop_
_entity_poly.entity_id
_entity_poly.type
_entity_poly.pdbx_seq_one_letter_code
_entity_poly.pdbx_strand_id
1 'polypeptide(L)'
;MKKNLRIVSAAAAALLAVAPVAASAVSTVSAADATTTTTATTTTNKPTVDLTGAGAVTNAAKTVTVTPNFTLTAAIAKDGKVTASATLQGTITASLNGTSVTANVIDAAKGITLKSNSGYTTIYKYDANTNTTENNLGKWNEKTNDVYVKAGNDYQVELTGVGFSFGSANANKEVSLKLPSNVTVKGVKDNKVTLDQYGNVTNLTFIVKDIKAYDATNTSAVQFYNTNSGLIESKATYMALADNNGNLNVNTLLNGLNKQYKAVQLQNGELKDVTVTTTAADLTAELTKAGIKVNAAGDFEAPASFTATLTAKSEVNGKVATLPVTVTVPNGKVTTVDSVSKRIMHNAYFYDKDAKRVGTDSVKRYASVSVLPNTTTINGKAYYQVVENGKAVDKYINAANIDGTKRTLKHNAYVYASSKKRANKVVLKKGEVVTTYGASYTFKNGQKYYKIGNNTDKTYVKVANFR
;
A
#
# COMPACT_ATOMS: atom_id res chain seq x y z
N MET A 1 13.21 -50.09 10.19
CA MET A 1 13.06 -49.68 8.77
C MET A 1 12.01 -48.58 8.73
N LYS A 2 12.37 -47.32 8.42
CA LYS A 2 12.14 -46.65 7.11
C LYS A 2 10.67 -46.81 6.64
N LYS A 3 9.86 -45.79 6.34
CA LYS A 3 10.07 -44.40 5.86
C LYS A 3 8.70 -43.67 5.80
N ASN A 4 8.69 -42.34 6.04
CA ASN A 4 8.03 -41.24 5.27
C ASN A 4 6.48 -41.26 5.07
N LEU A 5 5.68 -40.17 5.11
CA LEU A 5 5.77 -38.81 4.51
C LEU A 5 4.53 -38.00 5.05
N ARG A 6 4.59 -36.77 5.60
CA ARG A 6 4.47 -35.42 4.94
C ARG A 6 3.18 -35.27 4.08
N ILE A 7 2.27 -34.27 4.16
CA ILE A 7 2.32 -32.78 4.31
C ILE A 7 0.87 -32.25 4.61
N VAL A 8 0.63 -31.45 5.65
CA VAL A 8 0.43 -29.97 5.72
C VAL A 8 -0.73 -29.37 4.90
N SER A 9 -1.67 -28.75 5.61
CA SER A 9 -2.73 -27.86 5.14
C SER A 9 -2.19 -26.47 4.76
N ALA A 10 -2.48 -25.99 3.55
CA ALA A 10 -2.22 -24.63 3.12
C ALA A 10 -3.49 -23.77 3.29
N ALA A 11 -3.44 -22.79 4.19
CA ALA A 11 -4.38 -21.67 4.22
C ALA A 11 -3.74 -20.50 3.46
N ALA A 12 -4.36 -20.10 2.36
CA ALA A 12 -3.93 -18.98 1.53
C ALA A 12 -4.38 -17.65 2.18
N ALA A 13 -3.43 -16.92 2.76
CA ALA A 13 -3.60 -15.51 3.11
C ALA A 13 -3.14 -14.66 1.92
N ALA A 14 -4.05 -13.86 1.36
CA ALA A 14 -3.71 -12.86 0.35
C ALA A 14 -3.01 -11.67 1.04
N LEU A 15 -1.69 -11.69 1.03
CA LEU A 15 -0.84 -10.58 1.45
C LEU A 15 -0.69 -9.62 0.26
N LEU A 16 -1.24 -8.40 0.37
CA LEU A 16 -0.86 -7.30 -0.52
C LEU A 16 0.60 -6.94 -0.22
N ALA A 17 1.52 -7.53 -0.96
CA ALA A 17 2.94 -7.20 -0.89
C ALA A 17 3.15 -5.80 -1.49
N VAL A 18 3.48 -4.83 -0.63
CA VAL A 18 4.24 -3.65 -1.07
C VAL A 18 5.60 -4.18 -1.49
N ALA A 19 5.95 -4.02 -2.76
CA ALA A 19 7.20 -4.54 -3.33
C ALA A 19 8.40 -3.96 -2.55
N PRO A 20 9.36 -4.78 -2.08
CA PRO A 20 10.66 -4.26 -1.69
C PRO A 20 11.32 -3.71 -2.96
N VAL A 21 11.65 -2.42 -2.94
CA VAL A 21 12.52 -1.81 -3.95
C VAL A 21 13.82 -2.62 -3.94
N ALA A 22 14.13 -3.26 -5.07
CA ALA A 22 15.32 -4.07 -5.24
C ALA A 22 16.55 -3.24 -4.85
N ALA A 23 17.24 -3.66 -3.80
CA ALA A 23 18.58 -3.17 -3.49
C ALA A 23 19.50 -3.67 -4.61
N SER A 24 19.69 -2.85 -5.65
CA SER A 24 20.82 -2.99 -6.57
C SER A 24 22.10 -3.06 -5.72
N ALA A 25 22.99 -4.01 -6.01
CA ALA A 25 24.22 -4.22 -5.27
C ALA A 25 25.03 -2.92 -5.21
N VAL A 26 24.98 -2.24 -4.06
CA VAL A 26 25.76 -1.04 -3.75
C VAL A 26 27.01 -1.50 -3.02
N SER A 27 28.18 -1.11 -3.53
CA SER A 27 29.48 -1.36 -2.94
C SER A 27 29.53 -0.83 -1.50
N THR A 28 29.76 -1.72 -0.54
CA THR A 28 29.94 -1.39 0.86
C THR A 28 31.31 -0.78 1.08
N VAL A 29 31.40 0.37 1.75
CA VAL A 29 32.66 0.79 2.38
C VAL A 29 32.83 -0.07 3.65
N SER A 30 33.23 -1.33 3.45
CA SER A 30 33.72 -2.23 4.50
C SER A 30 35.22 -2.40 4.29
N ALA A 31 35.98 -2.33 5.38
CA ALA A 31 37.43 -2.39 5.38
C ALA A 31 37.94 -3.69 4.73
N ALA A 32 38.45 -3.59 3.51
CA ALA A 32 39.34 -4.58 2.91
C ALA A 32 40.20 -3.93 1.83
N ASP A 33 41.43 -4.43 1.76
CA ASP A 33 42.58 -3.95 1.00
C ASP A 33 42.29 -3.66 -0.48
N ALA A 34 42.79 -2.53 -0.97
CA ALA A 34 42.49 -2.00 -2.29
C ALA A 34 43.40 -2.66 -3.34
N THR A 35 42.91 -3.71 -4.01
CA THR A 35 43.46 -4.15 -5.30
C THR A 35 42.36 -4.64 -6.21
N THR A 36 42.07 -3.91 -7.30
CA THR A 36 41.95 -4.46 -8.67
C THR A 36 41.54 -3.42 -9.73
N THR A 37 42.45 -3.26 -10.69
CA THR A 37 42.28 -3.13 -12.16
C THR A 37 41.18 -2.25 -12.76
N THR A 38 41.64 -1.11 -13.27
CA THR A 38 40.99 -0.23 -14.25
C THR A 38 40.97 -0.85 -15.65
N THR A 39 39.80 -0.88 -16.29
CA THR A 39 39.71 -0.96 -17.76
C THR A 39 39.35 0.43 -18.26
N ALA A 40 40.34 1.12 -18.84
CA ALA A 40 40.18 2.44 -19.42
C ALA A 40 39.39 2.37 -20.73
N THR A 41 38.32 3.16 -20.85
CA THR A 41 37.77 3.54 -22.16
C THR A 41 37.63 5.06 -22.19
N THR A 42 38.12 5.66 -23.26
CA THR A 42 38.49 7.06 -23.43
C THR A 42 37.30 8.00 -23.65
N THR A 43 36.96 8.85 -22.66
CA THR A 43 36.47 10.23 -22.84
C THR A 43 36.87 11.06 -21.62
N THR A 44 37.96 11.84 -21.71
CA THR A 44 38.72 12.37 -20.57
C THR A 44 38.04 13.47 -19.74
N ASN A 45 36.81 13.90 -20.06
CA ASN A 45 36.12 14.98 -19.32
C ASN A 45 34.61 14.73 -19.08
N LYS A 46 34.11 13.52 -19.34
CA LYS A 46 32.68 13.24 -19.22
C LYS A 46 32.30 12.91 -17.77
N PRO A 47 31.33 13.61 -17.16
CA PRO A 47 30.87 13.28 -15.81
C PRO A 47 30.29 11.87 -15.70
N THR A 48 30.45 11.27 -14.52
CA THR A 48 30.00 9.91 -14.22
C THR A 48 28.48 9.76 -14.29
N VAL A 49 27.71 10.81 -13.94
CA VAL A 49 26.25 10.78 -14.05
C VAL A 49 25.83 11.22 -15.46
N ASP A 50 25.45 10.24 -16.28
CA ASP A 50 25.23 10.42 -17.71
C ASP A 50 23.76 10.38 -18.15
N LEU A 51 23.16 11.53 -18.39
CA LEU A 51 21.80 11.70 -18.91
C LEU A 51 21.74 11.92 -20.43
N THR A 52 22.79 11.61 -21.19
CA THR A 52 22.79 11.79 -22.66
C THR A 52 21.63 11.08 -23.37
N GLY A 53 21.18 9.94 -22.83
CA GLY A 53 20.03 9.18 -23.34
C GLY A 53 18.64 9.76 -22.99
N ALA A 54 18.57 10.79 -22.14
CA ALA A 54 17.30 11.38 -21.68
C ALA A 54 16.66 12.37 -22.68
N GLY A 55 17.34 12.62 -23.80
CA GLY A 55 16.90 13.55 -24.84
C GLY A 55 17.14 15.02 -24.52
N ALA A 56 16.62 15.90 -25.37
CA ALA A 56 16.73 17.34 -25.16
C ALA A 56 15.92 17.78 -23.94
N VAL A 57 16.42 18.77 -23.20
CA VAL A 57 15.68 19.45 -22.14
C VAL A 57 14.51 20.21 -22.79
N THR A 58 13.35 19.55 -22.86
CA THR A 58 12.13 20.05 -23.50
C THR A 58 11.02 20.12 -22.47
N ASN A 59 10.92 21.27 -21.78
CA ASN A 59 9.78 21.65 -20.95
C ASN A 59 9.90 23.13 -20.54
N ALA A 60 8.77 23.79 -20.27
CA ALA A 60 8.73 25.22 -19.89
C ALA A 60 9.58 25.56 -18.64
N ALA A 61 9.84 24.57 -17.77
CA ALA A 61 10.61 24.74 -16.54
C ALA A 61 12.09 24.25 -16.61
N LYS A 62 12.52 23.63 -17.72
CA LYS A 62 13.90 23.12 -17.94
C LYS A 62 14.49 22.40 -16.72
N THR A 63 13.69 21.55 -16.06
CA THR A 63 13.99 21.04 -14.73
C THR A 63 14.55 19.61 -14.76
N VAL A 64 15.59 19.35 -13.96
CA VAL A 64 16.16 18.03 -13.71
C VAL A 64 15.98 17.73 -12.24
N THR A 65 15.45 16.56 -11.91
CA THR A 65 15.33 16.13 -10.50
C THR A 65 16.64 15.46 -10.10
N VAL A 66 17.26 15.92 -9.01
CA VAL A 66 18.48 15.31 -8.47
C VAL A 66 18.21 14.89 -7.03
N THR A 67 18.47 13.62 -6.72
CA THR A 67 18.16 13.00 -5.44
C THR A 67 19.37 12.20 -4.95
N PRO A 68 20.23 12.82 -4.14
CA PRO A 68 21.18 12.10 -3.31
C PRO A 68 20.43 11.27 -2.24
N ASN A 69 20.90 10.06 -1.97
CA ASN A 69 20.36 9.20 -0.91
C ASN A 69 21.52 8.54 -0.16
N PHE A 70 21.45 8.50 1.17
CA PHE A 70 22.48 7.96 2.04
C PHE A 70 21.89 7.00 3.07
N THR A 71 22.63 5.95 3.35
CA THR A 71 22.41 5.06 4.50
C THR A 71 23.64 5.11 5.38
N LEU A 72 23.44 5.34 6.67
CA LEU A 72 24.49 5.40 7.67
C LEU A 72 24.18 4.41 8.79
N THR A 73 25.11 3.49 9.07
CA THR A 73 25.03 2.64 10.25
C THR A 73 25.79 3.28 11.41
N ALA A 74 25.28 3.12 12.63
CA ALA A 74 25.98 3.53 13.84
C ALA A 74 27.16 2.59 14.12
N ALA A 75 28.17 3.11 14.81
CA ALA A 75 29.23 2.30 15.39
C ALA A 75 28.74 1.70 16.72
N ILE A 76 29.21 0.48 17.02
CA ILE A 76 28.94 -0.20 18.28
C ILE A 76 30.22 -0.20 19.10
N ALA A 77 30.12 0.16 20.38
CA ALA A 77 31.24 0.14 21.30
C ALA A 77 30.89 -0.55 22.61
N LYS A 78 31.91 -1.13 23.23
CA LYS A 78 31.84 -1.75 24.56
C LYS A 78 33.15 -1.45 25.27
N ASP A 79 33.07 -1.10 26.56
CA ASP A 79 34.24 -0.85 27.42
C ASP A 79 35.25 0.14 26.80
N GLY A 80 34.76 1.23 26.19
CA GLY A 80 35.61 2.26 25.57
C GLY A 80 36.25 1.86 24.23
N LYS A 81 35.83 0.75 23.62
CA LYS A 81 36.36 0.26 22.35
C LYS A 81 35.26 0.00 21.33
N VAL A 82 35.47 0.42 20.09
CA VAL A 82 34.58 0.11 18.98
C VAL A 82 34.70 -1.37 18.61
N THR A 83 33.59 -2.09 18.64
CA THR A 83 33.46 -3.51 18.28
C THR A 83 32.86 -3.70 16.89
N ALA A 84 32.10 -2.73 16.39
CA ALA A 84 31.64 -2.68 15.01
C ALA A 84 31.71 -1.24 14.48
N SER A 85 32.29 -1.07 13.30
CA SER A 85 32.43 0.26 12.68
C SER A 85 31.12 0.75 12.08
N ALA A 86 30.93 2.06 12.08
CA ALA A 86 29.92 2.70 11.25
C ALA A 86 30.23 2.52 9.76
N THR A 87 29.18 2.47 8.94
CA THR A 87 29.31 2.37 7.48
C THR A 87 28.47 3.46 6.83
N LEU A 88 29.04 4.14 5.84
CA LEU A 88 28.34 5.13 5.03
C LEU A 88 28.22 4.60 3.61
N GLN A 89 27.00 4.57 3.09
CA GLN A 89 26.71 4.24 1.70
C GLN A 89 25.86 5.34 1.10
N GLY A 90 26.07 5.66 -0.17
CA GLY A 90 25.29 6.69 -0.83
C GLY A 90 25.20 6.52 -2.33
N THR A 91 24.14 7.08 -2.89
CA THR A 91 23.95 7.20 -4.33
C THR A 91 23.49 8.61 -4.67
N ILE A 92 23.71 9.01 -5.91
CA ILE A 92 23.07 10.19 -6.49
C ILE A 92 22.29 9.78 -7.72
N THR A 93 21.00 10.09 -7.73
CA THR A 93 20.13 9.84 -8.87
C THR A 93 19.76 11.16 -9.54
N ALA A 94 19.88 11.22 -10.86
CA ALA A 94 19.38 12.34 -11.66
C ALA A 94 18.32 11.85 -12.64
N SER A 95 17.26 12.62 -12.84
CA SER A 95 16.15 12.27 -13.71
C SER A 95 15.71 13.44 -14.59
N LEU A 96 15.58 13.15 -15.89
CA LEU A 96 15.15 14.07 -16.93
C LEU A 96 14.21 13.32 -17.89
N ASN A 97 13.06 13.91 -18.22
CA ASN A 97 12.09 13.35 -19.17
C ASN A 97 11.69 11.89 -18.88
N GLY A 98 11.61 11.50 -17.61
CA GLY A 98 11.30 10.13 -17.19
C GLY A 98 12.46 9.14 -17.29
N THR A 99 13.62 9.55 -17.82
CA THR A 99 14.87 8.77 -17.80
C THR A 99 15.64 9.10 -16.53
N SER A 100 16.04 8.08 -15.77
CA SER A 100 16.77 8.22 -14.51
C SER A 100 18.10 7.48 -14.56
N VAL A 101 19.13 8.10 -14.01
CA VAL A 101 20.48 7.54 -13.92
C VAL A 101 20.95 7.66 -12.49
N THR A 102 21.42 6.56 -11.93
CA THR A 102 21.89 6.46 -10.54
C THR A 102 23.35 6.07 -10.54
N ALA A 103 24.18 6.79 -9.78
CA ALA A 103 25.58 6.49 -9.59
C ALA A 103 25.91 6.37 -8.10
N ASN A 104 26.90 5.54 -7.75
CA ASN A 104 27.46 5.54 -6.41
C ASN A 104 28.17 6.88 -6.17
N VAL A 105 28.04 7.43 -4.96
CA VAL A 105 28.69 8.71 -4.62
C VAL A 105 30.20 8.66 -4.70
N ILE A 106 30.81 7.47 -4.54
CA ILE A 106 32.26 7.30 -4.64
C ILE A 106 32.77 7.48 -6.08
N ASP A 107 31.93 7.19 -7.07
CA ASP A 107 32.24 7.33 -8.50
C ASP A 107 31.78 8.70 -9.03
N ALA A 108 30.71 9.23 -8.45
CA ALA A 108 30.07 10.46 -8.92
C ALA A 108 30.67 11.75 -8.35
N ALA A 109 31.33 11.69 -7.18
CA ALA A 109 31.93 12.83 -6.50
C ALA A 109 33.45 12.70 -6.44
N LYS A 110 34.16 13.83 -6.51
CA LYS A 110 35.61 13.88 -6.28
C LYS A 110 35.95 13.95 -4.78
N GLY A 111 35.00 14.30 -3.94
CA GLY A 111 35.20 14.30 -2.51
C GLY A 111 33.90 14.05 -1.76
N ILE A 112 34.04 13.46 -0.58
CA ILE A 112 32.96 13.20 0.34
C ILE A 112 33.41 13.58 1.75
N THR A 113 32.57 14.29 2.49
CA THR A 113 32.82 14.61 3.89
C THR A 113 31.56 14.32 4.71
N LEU A 114 31.67 13.44 5.69
CA LEU A 114 30.66 13.20 6.72
C LEU A 114 31.00 14.01 7.97
N LYS A 115 30.03 14.77 8.47
CA LYS A 115 30.15 15.61 9.67
C LYS A 115 29.01 15.33 10.64
N SER A 116 29.26 15.55 11.93
CA SER A 116 28.18 15.68 12.91
C SER A 116 27.29 16.88 12.53
N ASN A 117 25.98 16.84 12.81
CA ASN A 117 25.07 17.94 12.46
C ASN A 117 25.41 19.26 13.18
N SER A 118 26.16 19.20 14.29
CA SER A 118 26.74 20.37 14.95
C SER A 118 27.86 21.04 14.16
N GLY A 119 28.36 20.43 13.08
CA GLY A 119 29.37 21.00 12.18
C GLY A 119 30.81 21.01 12.72
N TYR A 120 31.04 20.62 13.97
CA TYR A 120 32.33 20.76 14.64
C TYR A 120 33.28 19.56 14.50
N THR A 121 32.80 18.39 14.02
CA THR A 121 33.66 17.20 13.86
C THR A 121 33.52 16.59 12.48
N THR A 122 34.65 16.51 11.76
CA THR A 122 34.80 15.67 10.57
C THR A 122 34.91 14.21 11.04
N ILE A 123 34.05 13.36 10.52
CA ILE A 123 33.98 11.94 10.89
C ILE A 123 34.63 11.10 9.80
N TYR A 124 34.32 11.41 8.56
CA TYR A 124 34.92 10.78 7.39
C TYR A 124 35.18 11.87 6.36
N LYS A 125 36.34 11.84 5.72
CA LYS A 125 36.68 12.70 4.60
C LYS A 125 37.49 11.92 3.60
N TYR A 126 37.11 12.01 2.34
CA TYR A 126 37.91 11.59 1.20
C TYR A 126 37.98 12.74 0.20
N ASP A 127 39.17 13.02 -0.30
CA ASP A 127 39.41 14.00 -1.35
C ASP A 127 40.30 13.38 -2.44
N ALA A 128 39.72 13.14 -3.61
CA ALA A 128 40.40 12.53 -4.75
C ALA A 128 41.49 13.43 -5.34
N ASN A 129 41.42 14.75 -5.17
CA ASN A 129 42.44 15.65 -5.72
C ASN A 129 43.74 15.55 -4.93
N THR A 130 43.64 15.43 -3.60
CA THR A 130 44.81 15.28 -2.72
C THR A 130 45.13 13.81 -2.41
N ASN A 131 44.26 12.88 -2.80
CA ASN A 131 44.33 11.46 -2.45
C ASN A 131 44.46 11.23 -0.94
N THR A 132 43.73 12.00 -0.13
CA THR A 132 43.78 11.91 1.34
C THR A 132 42.49 11.34 1.90
N THR A 133 42.62 10.57 2.98
CA THR A 133 41.48 10.00 3.71
C THR A 133 41.62 10.25 5.20
N GLU A 134 40.58 10.83 5.81
CA GLU A 134 40.38 10.85 7.26
C GLU A 134 39.21 9.91 7.57
N ASN A 135 39.41 8.91 8.43
CA ASN A 135 38.38 7.93 8.75
C ASN A 135 38.31 7.68 10.26
N ASN A 136 37.22 8.15 10.87
CA ASN A 136 36.90 7.96 12.28
C ASN A 136 35.63 7.10 12.48
N LEU A 137 35.11 6.45 11.41
CA LEU A 137 33.89 5.61 11.47
C LEU A 137 34.03 4.39 12.39
N GLY A 138 35.25 3.89 12.57
CA GLY A 138 35.57 2.75 13.43
C GLY A 138 36.34 3.13 14.71
N LYS A 139 36.43 4.41 15.05
CA LYS A 139 37.27 4.89 16.16
C LYS A 139 36.46 5.28 17.37
N TRP A 140 37.06 5.11 18.54
CA TRP A 140 36.57 5.68 19.79
C TRP A 140 36.98 7.16 19.86
N ASN A 141 36.06 8.02 20.28
CA ASN A 141 36.36 9.43 20.52
C ASN A 141 36.68 9.64 22.01
N GLU A 142 37.97 9.71 22.33
CA GLU A 142 38.45 9.91 23.71
C GLU A 142 37.96 11.23 24.31
N LYS A 143 37.79 12.28 23.50
CA LYS A 143 37.37 13.61 23.99
C LYS A 143 35.93 13.60 24.51
N THR A 144 35.05 12.85 23.85
CA THR A 144 33.64 12.76 24.23
C THR A 144 33.32 11.48 25.00
N ASN A 145 34.30 10.58 25.15
CA ASN A 145 34.13 9.25 25.72
C ASN A 145 32.94 8.49 25.08
N ASP A 146 32.83 8.56 23.74
CA ASP A 146 31.75 7.92 22.96
C ASP A 146 32.23 7.60 21.53
N VAL A 147 31.39 6.98 20.70
CA VAL A 147 31.65 6.79 19.27
C VAL A 147 31.36 8.05 18.45
N TYR A 148 32.04 8.21 17.30
CA TYR A 148 31.77 9.33 16.38
C TYR A 148 30.39 9.26 15.72
N VAL A 149 29.89 8.04 15.44
CA VAL A 149 28.59 7.81 14.81
C VAL A 149 27.68 6.99 15.72
N LYS A 150 26.65 7.63 16.27
CA LYS A 150 25.74 7.05 17.27
C LYS A 150 24.34 6.91 16.68
N ALA A 151 23.67 5.81 17.01
CA ALA A 151 22.31 5.55 16.55
C ALA A 151 21.33 6.64 17.03
N GLY A 152 20.38 7.02 16.18
CA GLY A 152 19.40 8.07 16.44
C GLY A 152 19.87 9.50 16.13
N ASN A 153 21.19 9.73 16.08
CA ASN A 153 21.73 11.05 15.77
C ASN A 153 21.63 11.37 14.27
N ASP A 154 21.53 12.67 13.98
CA ASP A 154 21.56 13.22 12.62
C ASP A 154 22.98 13.65 12.22
N TYR A 155 23.27 13.48 10.93
CA TYR A 155 24.54 13.77 10.30
C TYR A 155 24.33 14.54 9.00
N GLN A 156 25.43 15.13 8.52
CA GLN A 156 25.46 15.83 7.24
C GLN A 156 26.56 15.23 6.35
N VAL A 157 26.24 15.03 5.07
CA VAL A 157 27.22 14.68 4.05
C VAL A 157 27.38 15.82 3.05
N GLU A 158 28.62 16.17 2.76
CA GLU A 158 29.03 17.09 1.71
C GLU A 158 29.72 16.29 0.59
N LEU A 159 29.15 16.32 -0.61
CA LEU A 159 29.73 15.75 -1.83
C LEU A 159 30.29 16.88 -2.68
N THR A 160 31.57 16.85 -3.00
CA THR A 160 32.24 17.86 -3.83
C THR A 160 32.64 17.29 -5.17
N GLY A 161 32.74 18.14 -6.19
CA GLY A 161 33.22 17.71 -7.51
C GLY A 161 32.18 16.94 -8.35
N VAL A 162 30.90 16.98 -7.96
CA VAL A 162 29.84 16.24 -8.67
C VAL A 162 29.58 16.88 -10.03
N GLY A 163 29.33 16.07 -11.05
CA GLY A 163 28.97 16.54 -12.38
C GLY A 163 27.91 15.68 -13.07
N PHE A 164 27.27 16.27 -14.07
CA PHE A 164 26.24 15.63 -14.89
C PHE A 164 26.49 15.90 -16.36
N SER A 165 26.29 14.90 -17.20
CA SER A 165 26.32 15.03 -18.66
C SER A 165 24.89 14.98 -19.20
N PHE A 166 24.45 16.00 -19.94
CA PHE A 166 23.14 16.03 -20.60
C PHE A 166 23.25 15.88 -22.13
N GLY A 167 24.46 15.72 -22.64
CA GLY A 167 24.75 15.56 -24.06
C GLY A 167 24.71 16.86 -24.87
N SER A 168 25.37 16.85 -26.02
CA SER A 168 25.58 18.02 -26.88
C SER A 168 24.28 18.66 -27.39
N ALA A 169 23.19 17.90 -27.48
CA ALA A 169 21.85 18.45 -27.78
C ALA A 169 21.37 19.48 -26.74
N ASN A 170 22.01 19.51 -25.56
CA ASN A 170 21.73 20.43 -24.48
C ASN A 170 22.88 21.42 -24.23
N ALA A 171 23.87 21.50 -25.12
CA ALA A 171 24.99 22.42 -25.02
C ALA A 171 24.54 23.88 -24.80
N ASN A 172 25.23 24.59 -23.93
CA ASN A 172 25.01 26.01 -23.61
C ASN A 172 23.59 26.36 -23.08
N LYS A 173 22.77 25.35 -22.73
CA LYS A 173 21.44 25.58 -22.14
C LYS A 173 21.54 25.77 -20.63
N GLU A 174 20.63 26.57 -20.09
CA GLU A 174 20.37 26.62 -18.64
C GLU A 174 19.42 25.49 -18.23
N VAL A 175 19.75 24.83 -17.12
CA VAL A 175 18.95 23.76 -16.50
C VAL A 175 18.73 24.10 -15.02
N SER A 176 17.51 23.87 -14.53
CA SER A 176 17.15 24.05 -13.12
C SER A 176 17.21 22.71 -12.38
N LEU A 177 17.90 22.65 -11.25
CA LEU A 177 17.99 21.46 -10.40
C LEU A 177 16.86 21.48 -9.36
N LYS A 178 15.97 20.50 -9.44
CA LYS A 178 14.95 20.24 -8.42
C LYS A 178 15.53 19.28 -7.38
N LEU A 179 15.58 19.74 -6.13
CA LEU A 179 16.21 19.05 -5.02
C LEU A 179 15.19 18.73 -3.91
N PRO A 180 15.40 17.64 -3.14
CA PRO A 180 14.70 17.43 -1.87
C PRO A 180 14.95 18.57 -0.89
N SER A 181 14.04 18.77 0.07
CA SER A 181 14.11 19.86 1.06
C SER A 181 15.34 19.81 1.97
N ASN A 182 15.89 18.62 2.23
CA ASN A 182 17.09 18.42 3.05
C ASN A 182 18.41 18.54 2.24
N VAL A 183 18.33 18.89 0.96
CA VAL A 183 19.49 18.97 0.06
C VAL A 183 19.68 20.40 -0.41
N THR A 184 20.90 20.90 -0.28
CA THR A 184 21.33 22.15 -0.90
C THR A 184 22.49 21.92 -1.85
N VAL A 185 22.61 22.79 -2.86
CA VAL A 185 23.72 22.78 -3.81
C VAL A 185 24.44 24.12 -3.73
N LYS A 186 25.77 24.08 -3.63
CA LYS A 186 26.65 25.26 -3.64
C LYS A 186 27.26 25.47 -5.02
N GLY A 187 27.69 26.70 -5.28
CA GLY A 187 28.32 27.08 -6.55
C GLY A 187 27.34 27.36 -7.68
N VAL A 188 26.05 27.50 -7.37
CA VAL A 188 24.98 27.78 -8.34
C VAL A 188 24.03 28.85 -7.80
N LYS A 189 23.42 29.62 -8.69
CA LYS A 189 22.43 30.64 -8.34
C LYS A 189 21.03 30.10 -8.63
N ASP A 190 20.12 30.18 -7.66
CA ASP A 190 18.72 29.73 -7.79
C ASP A 190 18.58 28.27 -8.26
N ASN A 191 19.52 27.40 -7.83
CA ASN A 191 19.65 26.01 -8.28
C ASN A 191 19.75 25.83 -9.81
N LYS A 192 20.20 26.85 -10.53
CA LYS A 192 20.35 26.83 -11.99
C LYS A 192 21.80 26.67 -12.40
N VAL A 193 22.03 25.89 -13.44
CA VAL A 193 23.34 25.64 -14.03
C VAL A 193 23.30 25.90 -15.53
N THR A 194 24.34 26.56 -16.04
CA THR A 194 24.58 26.66 -17.48
C THR A 194 25.47 25.51 -17.89
N LEU A 195 25.04 24.75 -18.88
CA LEU A 195 25.79 23.63 -19.42
C LEU A 195 26.91 24.13 -20.35
N ASP A 196 28.02 23.42 -20.39
CA ASP A 196 29.13 23.72 -21.30
C ASP A 196 28.78 23.41 -22.77
N GLN A 197 29.75 23.62 -23.66
CA GLN A 197 29.62 23.34 -25.10
C GLN A 197 29.35 21.86 -25.44
N TYR A 198 29.55 20.95 -24.49
CA TYR A 198 29.28 19.52 -24.62
C TYR A 198 27.99 19.09 -23.89
N GLY A 199 27.30 20.03 -23.25
CA GLY A 199 26.12 19.76 -22.44
C GLY A 199 26.42 19.21 -21.05
N ASN A 200 27.61 19.47 -20.50
CA ASN A 200 27.99 19.03 -19.16
C ASN A 200 27.95 20.16 -18.13
N VAL A 201 27.82 19.77 -16.87
CA VAL A 201 28.13 20.60 -15.69
C VAL A 201 29.02 19.80 -14.75
N THR A 202 29.99 20.46 -14.12
CA THR A 202 30.97 19.82 -13.23
C THR A 202 31.17 20.65 -11.96
N ASN A 203 31.89 20.09 -10.98
CA ASN A 203 32.32 20.76 -9.76
C ASN A 203 31.18 21.30 -8.89
N LEU A 204 30.02 20.65 -8.93
CA LEU A 204 28.91 20.94 -8.02
C LEU A 204 29.20 20.37 -6.64
N THR A 205 28.77 21.10 -5.62
CA THR A 205 28.85 20.65 -4.22
C THR A 205 27.47 20.46 -3.65
N PHE A 206 27.11 19.23 -3.33
CA PHE A 206 25.83 18.89 -2.69
C PHE A 206 26.02 18.73 -1.19
N ILE A 207 25.12 19.31 -0.42
CA ILE A 207 25.06 19.16 1.03
C ILE A 207 23.74 18.51 1.38
N VAL A 208 23.81 17.33 2.00
CA VAL A 208 22.65 16.54 2.42
C VAL A 208 22.62 16.53 3.94
N LYS A 209 21.56 17.10 4.49
CA LYS A 209 21.30 17.15 5.94
C LYS A 209 20.37 16.01 6.37
N ASP A 210 20.25 15.87 7.68
CA ASP A 210 19.28 14.99 8.35
C ASP A 210 19.48 13.51 7.99
N ILE A 211 20.75 13.09 7.85
CA ILE A 211 21.11 11.70 7.64
C ILE A 211 21.14 11.00 9.00
N LYS A 212 20.11 10.20 9.29
CA LYS A 212 20.03 9.38 10.51
C LYS A 212 21.02 8.21 10.46
N ALA A 213 21.74 8.00 11.55
CA ALA A 213 22.50 6.77 11.77
C ALA A 213 21.64 5.70 12.48
N TYR A 214 21.72 4.45 12.00
CA TYR A 214 20.97 3.33 12.56
C TYR A 214 21.88 2.21 13.09
N ASP A 215 21.55 1.66 14.25
CA ASP A 215 22.12 0.43 14.78
C ASP A 215 21.61 -0.77 14.00
N ALA A 216 22.47 -1.33 13.15
CA ALA A 216 22.17 -2.50 12.34
C ALA A 216 22.12 -3.81 13.16
N THR A 217 22.66 -3.82 14.38
CA THR A 217 22.67 -5.00 15.26
C THR A 217 21.37 -5.15 16.04
N ASN A 218 20.64 -4.04 16.25
CA ASN A 218 19.33 -4.08 16.87
C ASN A 218 18.28 -4.60 15.89
N THR A 219 17.85 -5.85 16.06
CA THR A 219 16.82 -6.47 15.23
C THR A 219 15.40 -6.34 15.79
N SER A 220 15.19 -5.65 16.92
CA SER A 220 13.88 -5.52 17.57
C SER A 220 12.87 -4.83 16.65
N ALA A 221 11.68 -5.41 16.54
CA ALA A 221 10.59 -4.80 15.78
C ALA A 221 9.98 -3.62 16.53
N VAL A 222 9.45 -2.65 15.77
CA VAL A 222 8.52 -1.66 16.32
C VAL A 222 7.15 -2.32 16.39
N GLN A 223 6.44 -2.13 17.50
CA GLN A 223 5.12 -2.68 17.76
C GLN A 223 4.21 -1.57 18.27
N PHE A 224 2.90 -1.69 18.05
CA PHE A 224 1.93 -0.78 18.64
C PHE A 224 1.27 -1.43 19.84
N TYR A 225 1.19 -0.70 20.94
CA TYR A 225 0.42 -1.10 22.11
C TYR A 225 -0.76 -0.17 22.31
N ASN A 226 -1.88 -0.75 22.71
CA ASN A 226 -3.09 -0.02 23.07
C ASN A 226 -3.00 0.39 24.54
N THR A 227 -3.06 1.68 24.82
CA THR A 227 -2.92 2.25 26.16
C THR A 227 -4.10 1.90 27.08
N ASN A 228 -5.26 1.54 26.51
CA ASN A 228 -6.43 1.14 27.28
C ASN A 228 -6.38 -0.35 27.69
N SER A 229 -5.95 -1.23 26.78
CA SER A 229 -5.91 -2.68 27.05
C SER A 229 -4.56 -3.17 27.57
N GLY A 230 -3.49 -2.39 27.35
CA GLY A 230 -2.11 -2.80 27.63
C GLY A 230 -1.56 -3.85 26.66
N LEU A 231 -2.31 -4.19 25.60
CA LEU A 231 -1.94 -5.24 24.67
C LEU A 231 -1.24 -4.70 23.42
N ILE A 232 -0.34 -5.51 22.87
CA ILE A 232 0.24 -5.29 21.54
C ILE A 232 -0.79 -5.69 20.48
N GLU A 233 -1.09 -4.78 19.56
CA GLU A 233 -2.11 -4.97 18.53
C GLU A 233 -1.49 -4.92 17.13
N SER A 234 -1.91 -5.86 16.26
CA SER A 234 -1.57 -5.85 14.82
C SER A 234 -2.69 -5.30 13.95
N LYS A 235 -3.89 -5.14 14.54
CA LYS A 235 -5.08 -4.48 13.98
C LYS A 235 -5.85 -3.86 15.14
N ALA A 236 -6.39 -2.68 14.91
CA ALA A 236 -6.97 -1.87 15.96
C ALA A 236 -8.39 -1.39 15.60
N THR A 237 -9.14 -0.97 16.62
CA THR A 237 -10.47 -0.38 16.48
C THR A 237 -10.56 0.90 17.29
N TYR A 238 -11.06 1.97 16.66
CA TYR A 238 -11.25 3.26 17.31
C TYR A 238 -12.67 3.76 17.06
N MET A 239 -13.35 4.21 18.11
CA MET A 239 -14.68 4.81 17.97
C MET A 239 -14.54 6.33 17.99
N ALA A 240 -15.09 6.99 16.97
CA ALA A 240 -15.19 8.43 16.90
C ALA A 240 -16.66 8.85 16.76
N LEU A 241 -17.04 9.96 17.37
CA LEU A 241 -18.34 10.58 17.15
C LEU A 241 -18.15 11.76 16.20
N ALA A 242 -18.92 11.77 15.11
CA ALA A 242 -18.97 12.92 14.22
C ALA A 242 -19.67 14.10 14.91
N ASP A 243 -19.34 15.32 14.49
CA ASP A 243 -19.99 16.54 14.97
C ASP A 243 -21.47 16.62 14.54
N ASN A 244 -22.16 17.69 14.93
CA ASN A 244 -23.57 17.91 14.59
C ASN A 244 -23.83 18.00 13.07
N ASN A 245 -22.80 18.23 12.27
CA ASN A 245 -22.87 18.28 10.81
C ASN A 245 -22.49 16.95 10.16
N GLY A 246 -22.20 15.89 10.94
CA GLY A 246 -21.76 14.59 10.44
C GLY A 246 -20.28 14.54 10.03
N ASN A 247 -19.46 15.53 10.47
CA ASN A 247 -18.06 15.63 10.10
C ASN A 247 -17.12 15.12 11.20
N LEU A 248 -15.94 14.68 10.78
CA LEU A 248 -14.76 14.51 11.63
C LEU A 248 -13.62 15.41 11.12
N ASN A 249 -12.71 15.78 12.01
CA ASN A 249 -11.47 16.49 11.65
C ASN A 249 -10.27 15.56 11.73
N VAL A 250 -9.41 15.59 10.70
CA VAL A 250 -8.22 14.72 10.60
C VAL A 250 -7.24 14.92 11.75
N ASN A 251 -7.01 16.16 12.21
CA ASN A 251 -6.08 16.42 13.32
C ASN A 251 -6.66 15.90 14.65
N THR A 252 -7.95 16.14 14.89
CA THR A 252 -8.63 15.62 16.09
C THR A 252 -8.62 14.10 16.12
N LEU A 253 -8.88 13.46 14.98
CA LEU A 253 -8.81 12.01 14.83
C LEU A 253 -7.41 11.49 15.12
N LEU A 254 -6.38 12.06 14.48
CA LEU A 254 -4.98 11.65 14.69
C LEU A 254 -4.55 11.79 16.15
N ASN A 255 -4.93 12.90 16.81
CA ASN A 255 -4.65 13.11 18.22
C ASN A 255 -5.32 12.04 19.11
N GLY A 256 -6.57 11.67 18.81
CA GLY A 256 -7.27 10.59 19.53
C GLY A 256 -6.59 9.23 19.32
N LEU A 257 -6.21 8.92 18.09
CA LEU A 257 -5.48 7.71 17.75
C LEU A 257 -4.14 7.64 18.47
N ASN A 258 -3.34 8.72 18.48
CA ASN A 258 -2.04 8.78 19.16
C ASN A 258 -2.14 8.71 20.70
N LYS A 259 -3.30 9.03 21.28
CA LYS A 259 -3.55 8.84 22.73
C LYS A 259 -3.83 7.37 23.06
N GLN A 260 -4.60 6.69 22.21
CA GLN A 260 -4.97 5.30 22.43
C GLN A 260 -3.89 4.31 21.98
N TYR A 261 -3.10 4.67 20.97
CA TYR A 261 -2.10 3.80 20.36
C TYR A 261 -0.73 4.45 20.41
N LYS A 262 0.18 3.78 21.07
CA LYS A 262 1.59 4.18 21.16
C LYS A 262 2.45 3.12 20.50
N ALA A 263 3.52 3.55 19.83
CA ALA A 263 4.51 2.64 19.30
C ALA A 263 5.65 2.43 20.31
N VAL A 264 6.16 1.21 20.39
CA VAL A 264 7.24 0.82 21.28
C VAL A 264 8.21 -0.13 20.57
N GLN A 265 9.42 -0.22 21.10
CA GLN A 265 10.43 -1.16 20.64
C GLN A 265 11.25 -1.66 21.84
N LEU A 266 11.60 -2.94 21.84
CA LEU A 266 12.50 -3.51 22.83
C LEU A 266 13.93 -3.02 22.59
N GLN A 267 14.49 -2.33 23.57
CA GLN A 267 15.86 -1.81 23.56
C GLN A 267 16.50 -2.15 24.89
N ASN A 268 17.63 -2.87 24.86
CA ASN A 268 18.37 -3.28 26.06
C ASN A 268 17.52 -4.00 27.12
N GLY A 269 16.56 -4.82 26.69
CA GLY A 269 15.68 -5.56 27.58
C GLY A 269 14.45 -4.78 28.10
N GLU A 270 14.30 -3.51 27.72
CA GLU A 270 13.18 -2.66 28.13
C GLU A 270 12.38 -2.17 26.92
N LEU A 271 11.07 -2.00 27.08
CA LEU A 271 10.25 -1.35 26.06
C LEU A 271 10.45 0.18 26.12
N LYS A 272 10.88 0.76 25.01
CA LYS A 272 11.03 2.21 24.83
C LYS A 272 9.99 2.74 23.85
N ASP A 273 9.46 3.92 24.13
CA ASP A 273 8.53 4.61 23.24
C ASP A 273 9.21 4.93 21.89
N VAL A 274 8.46 4.73 20.81
CA VAL A 274 8.85 5.08 19.44
C VAL A 274 7.84 6.11 18.92
N THR A 275 8.34 7.16 18.28
CA THR A 275 7.50 8.21 17.72
C THR A 275 6.64 7.68 16.58
N VAL A 276 5.33 7.91 16.67
CA VAL A 276 4.40 7.71 15.55
C VAL A 276 4.64 8.84 14.54
N THR A 277 4.95 8.47 13.31
CA THR A 277 5.32 9.37 12.21
C THR A 277 4.16 9.68 11.26
N THR A 278 3.00 9.06 11.42
CA THR A 278 1.79 9.42 10.65
C THR A 278 1.43 10.88 10.91
N THR A 279 1.27 11.64 9.83
CA THR A 279 0.85 13.04 9.83
C THR A 279 -0.60 13.19 9.40
N ALA A 280 -1.17 14.39 9.62
CA ALA A 280 -2.50 14.73 9.10
C ALA A 280 -2.55 14.70 7.56
N ALA A 281 -1.44 15.00 6.88
CA ALA A 281 -1.35 14.91 5.43
C ALA A 281 -1.44 13.45 4.95
N ASP A 282 -0.81 12.51 5.67
CA ASP A 282 -0.87 11.08 5.35
C ASP A 282 -2.30 10.54 5.47
N LEU A 283 -2.99 10.87 6.56
CA LEU A 283 -4.40 10.49 6.73
C LEU A 283 -5.30 11.14 5.68
N THR A 284 -5.06 12.41 5.34
CA THR A 284 -5.81 13.11 4.28
C THR A 284 -5.64 12.41 2.93
N ALA A 285 -4.43 11.98 2.60
CA ALA A 285 -4.14 11.23 1.38
C ALA A 285 -4.83 9.86 1.38
N GLU A 286 -4.83 9.14 2.51
CA GLU A 286 -5.53 7.85 2.67
C GLU A 286 -7.05 8.01 2.49
N LEU A 287 -7.66 9.01 3.13
CA LEU A 287 -9.08 9.33 2.99
C LEU A 287 -9.45 9.71 1.55
N THR A 288 -8.65 10.57 0.92
CA THR A 288 -8.86 10.99 -0.48
C THR A 288 -8.77 9.81 -1.43
N LYS A 289 -7.82 8.89 -1.22
CA LYS A 289 -7.70 7.64 -1.98
C LYS A 289 -8.92 6.73 -1.80
N ALA A 290 -9.57 6.78 -0.64
CA ALA A 290 -10.84 6.09 -0.38
C ALA A 290 -12.07 6.83 -0.93
N GLY A 291 -11.90 7.96 -1.64
CA GLY A 291 -12.98 8.75 -2.22
C GLY A 291 -13.66 9.71 -1.24
N ILE A 292 -13.09 9.89 -0.04
CA ILE A 292 -13.61 10.82 0.98
C ILE A 292 -12.94 12.17 0.78
N LYS A 293 -13.75 13.22 0.57
CA LYS A 293 -13.24 14.58 0.38
C LYS A 293 -12.93 15.22 1.73
N VAL A 294 -11.72 15.73 1.87
CA VAL A 294 -11.26 16.49 3.04
C VAL A 294 -11.11 17.96 2.62
N ASN A 295 -11.66 18.88 3.40
CA ASN A 295 -11.56 20.31 3.13
C ASN A 295 -10.19 20.88 3.58
N ALA A 296 -9.93 22.16 3.31
CA ALA A 296 -8.67 22.81 3.69
C ALA A 296 -8.46 22.93 5.22
N ALA A 297 -9.54 22.90 6.01
CA ALA A 297 -9.48 22.89 7.48
C ALA A 297 -9.24 21.48 8.06
N GLY A 298 -9.24 20.44 7.22
CA GLY A 298 -9.07 19.05 7.62
C GLY A 298 -10.37 18.35 8.01
N ASP A 299 -11.54 18.93 7.75
CA ASP A 299 -12.83 18.30 8.01
C ASP A 299 -13.30 17.45 6.83
N PHE A 300 -14.02 16.38 7.13
CA PHE A 300 -14.64 15.50 6.16
C PHE A 300 -15.95 14.91 6.69
N GLU A 301 -16.91 14.69 5.79
CA GLU A 301 -18.15 13.98 6.11
C GLU A 301 -17.82 12.50 6.37
N ALA A 302 -17.93 12.08 7.63
CA ALA A 302 -17.40 10.80 8.06
C ALA A 302 -18.33 9.66 7.65
N PRO A 303 -17.86 8.62 6.93
CA PRO A 303 -18.67 7.43 6.69
C PRO A 303 -18.84 6.64 8.00
N ALA A 304 -19.85 5.77 8.06
CA ALA A 304 -20.11 4.92 9.22
C ALA A 304 -18.88 4.07 9.66
N SER A 305 -17.98 3.75 8.73
CA SER A 305 -16.67 3.20 9.05
C SER A 305 -15.66 3.44 7.92
N PHE A 306 -14.40 3.63 8.30
CA PHE A 306 -13.25 3.75 7.39
C PHE A 306 -11.97 3.24 8.09
N THR A 307 -10.86 3.14 7.35
CA THR A 307 -9.55 2.77 7.91
C THR A 307 -8.65 3.99 7.97
N ALA A 308 -7.92 4.12 9.08
CA ALA A 308 -6.82 5.06 9.25
C ALA A 308 -5.56 4.28 9.64
N THR A 309 -4.42 4.61 9.04
CA THR A 309 -3.17 3.87 9.27
C THR A 309 -2.18 4.69 10.11
N LEU A 310 -1.83 4.17 11.29
CA LEU A 310 -0.70 4.70 12.08
C LEU A 310 0.61 4.05 11.61
N THR A 311 1.66 4.85 11.49
CA THR A 311 3.01 4.42 11.09
C THR A 311 3.99 4.95 12.12
N ALA A 312 4.94 4.12 12.54
CA ALA A 312 6.01 4.51 13.44
C ALA A 312 7.34 4.00 12.90
N LYS A 313 8.40 4.79 13.09
CA LYS A 313 9.76 4.45 12.64
C LYS A 313 10.72 4.57 13.81
N SER A 314 11.46 3.50 14.08
CA SER A 314 12.51 3.51 15.10
C SER A 314 13.65 4.44 14.67
N GLU A 315 14.03 5.35 15.56
CA GLU A 315 15.24 6.16 15.40
C GLU A 315 16.51 5.34 15.64
N VAL A 316 16.40 4.19 16.32
CA VAL A 316 17.55 3.34 16.66
C VAL A 316 17.94 2.48 15.47
N ASN A 317 17.02 1.71 14.88
CA ASN A 317 17.34 0.75 13.82
C ASN A 317 16.61 1.00 12.48
N GLY A 318 15.86 2.10 12.38
CA GLY A 318 15.17 2.49 11.15
C GLY A 318 13.97 1.61 10.78
N LYS A 319 13.65 0.58 11.58
CA LYS A 319 12.49 -0.29 11.31
C LYS A 319 11.19 0.49 11.40
N VAL A 320 10.30 0.21 10.46
CA VAL A 320 8.98 0.82 10.36
C VAL A 320 7.93 -0.22 10.74
N ALA A 321 6.92 0.21 11.49
CA ALA A 321 5.71 -0.56 11.74
C ALA A 321 4.48 0.25 11.37
N THR A 322 3.42 -0.45 10.98
CA THR A 322 2.13 0.14 10.64
C THR A 322 1.01 -0.56 11.40
N LEU A 323 0.04 0.20 11.90
CA LEU A 323 -1.17 -0.30 12.54
C LEU A 323 -2.40 0.20 11.76
N PRO A 324 -3.11 -0.68 11.05
CA PRO A 324 -4.40 -0.33 10.48
C PRO A 324 -5.45 -0.24 11.60
N VAL A 325 -6.08 0.92 11.73
CA VAL A 325 -7.14 1.19 12.70
C VAL A 325 -8.47 1.29 11.96
N THR A 326 -9.40 0.40 12.31
CA THR A 326 -10.78 0.51 11.85
C THR A 326 -11.48 1.57 12.69
N VAL A 327 -11.80 2.70 12.08
CA VAL A 327 -12.56 3.77 12.72
C VAL A 327 -14.05 3.48 12.51
N THR A 328 -14.80 3.40 13.59
CA THR A 328 -16.27 3.28 13.57
C THR A 328 -16.87 4.60 13.98
N VAL A 329 -17.84 5.08 13.20
CA VAL A 329 -18.54 6.34 13.44
C VAL A 329 -20.04 6.04 13.56
N PRO A 330 -20.56 5.86 14.78
CA PRO A 330 -21.96 5.46 14.99
C PRO A 330 -22.99 6.38 14.32
N ASN A 331 -22.71 7.68 14.28
CA ASN A 331 -23.52 8.71 13.62
C ASN A 331 -22.97 9.12 12.24
N GLY A 332 -22.08 8.32 11.64
CA GLY A 332 -21.47 8.61 10.35
C GLY A 332 -22.44 8.36 9.19
N LYS A 333 -22.16 8.99 8.06
CA LYS A 333 -22.90 8.81 6.80
C LYS A 333 -22.88 7.35 6.40
N VAL A 334 -24.06 6.75 6.25
CA VAL A 334 -24.20 5.42 5.65
C VAL A 334 -24.10 5.58 4.13
N THR A 335 -22.97 5.17 3.56
CA THR A 335 -22.85 5.06 2.10
C THR A 335 -23.61 3.81 1.64
N THR A 336 -24.70 4.03 0.91
CA THR A 336 -25.51 2.97 0.33
C THR A 336 -25.15 2.76 -1.13
N VAL A 337 -24.88 1.52 -1.54
CA VAL A 337 -24.86 1.13 -2.95
C VAL A 337 -26.29 1.15 -3.49
N ASP A 338 -26.44 1.47 -4.78
CA ASP A 338 -27.73 1.33 -5.48
C ASP A 338 -28.25 -0.09 -5.27
N SER A 339 -29.50 -0.19 -4.84
CA SER A 339 -30.11 -1.48 -4.55
C SER A 339 -31.58 -1.49 -4.91
N VAL A 340 -32.05 -2.68 -5.25
CA VAL A 340 -33.46 -2.94 -5.57
C VAL A 340 -33.99 -4.03 -4.67
N SER A 341 -35.21 -3.83 -4.16
CA SER A 341 -35.90 -4.84 -3.38
C SER A 341 -36.53 -5.87 -4.31
N LYS A 342 -36.13 -7.13 -4.20
CA LYS A 342 -36.60 -8.25 -5.02
C LYS A 342 -37.32 -9.27 -4.14
N ARG A 343 -38.52 -9.70 -4.57
CA ARG A 343 -39.29 -10.75 -3.88
C ARG A 343 -38.79 -12.13 -4.28
N ILE A 344 -38.48 -12.97 -3.30
CA ILE A 344 -38.10 -14.36 -3.50
C ILE A 344 -39.32 -15.19 -3.90
N MET A 345 -39.21 -15.93 -5.00
CA MET A 345 -40.29 -16.76 -5.54
C MET A 345 -40.06 -18.27 -5.31
N HIS A 346 -38.91 -18.66 -4.78
CA HIS A 346 -38.58 -20.00 -4.29
C HIS A 346 -37.53 -19.88 -3.18
N ASN A 347 -37.61 -20.69 -2.11
CA ASN A 347 -36.61 -20.67 -1.05
C ASN A 347 -35.19 -20.62 -1.64
N ALA A 348 -34.41 -19.64 -1.21
CA ALA A 348 -33.13 -19.30 -1.81
C ALA A 348 -32.03 -19.38 -0.76
N TYR A 349 -30.99 -20.14 -1.06
CA TYR A 349 -29.76 -20.15 -0.26
C TYR A 349 -28.81 -19.06 -0.73
N PHE A 350 -27.91 -18.67 0.17
CA PHE A 350 -26.79 -17.81 -0.15
C PHE A 350 -25.61 -18.61 -0.69
N TYR A 351 -24.92 -18.04 -1.67
CA TYR A 351 -23.71 -18.57 -2.27
C TYR A 351 -22.57 -17.56 -2.18
N ASP A 352 -21.33 -18.02 -2.29
CA ASP A 352 -20.15 -17.19 -2.47
C ASP A 352 -19.90 -16.94 -3.97
N LYS A 353 -18.82 -16.20 -4.27
CA LYS A 353 -18.38 -15.88 -5.64
C LYS A 353 -18.01 -17.11 -6.49
N ASP A 354 -17.80 -18.27 -5.87
CA ASP A 354 -17.45 -19.53 -6.55
C ASP A 354 -18.67 -20.47 -6.66
N ALA A 355 -19.87 -19.95 -6.35
CA ALA A 355 -21.14 -20.67 -6.28
C ALA A 355 -21.17 -21.83 -5.25
N LYS A 356 -20.35 -21.75 -4.20
CA LYS A 356 -20.46 -22.65 -3.03
C LYS A 356 -21.44 -22.05 -2.04
N ARG A 357 -22.22 -22.91 -1.38
CA ARG A 357 -23.23 -22.48 -0.41
C ARG A 357 -22.56 -21.88 0.83
N VAL A 358 -23.01 -20.70 1.24
CA VAL A 358 -22.51 -20.00 2.43
C VAL A 358 -23.49 -20.23 3.58
N GLY A 359 -23.02 -20.89 4.64
CA GLY A 359 -23.80 -21.13 5.85
C GLY A 359 -25.05 -22.00 5.65
N THR A 360 -25.92 -22.01 6.67
CA THR A 360 -27.19 -22.74 6.64
C THR A 360 -28.40 -21.88 6.32
N ASP A 361 -28.24 -20.56 6.40
CA ASP A 361 -29.35 -19.62 6.27
C ASP A 361 -29.90 -19.56 4.85
N SER A 362 -31.16 -19.14 4.76
CA SER A 362 -31.89 -19.06 3.49
C SER A 362 -32.95 -17.96 3.56
N VAL A 363 -33.17 -17.28 2.46
CA VAL A 363 -34.32 -16.37 2.32
C VAL A 363 -35.55 -17.21 1.96
N LYS A 364 -36.60 -17.08 2.76
CA LYS A 364 -37.84 -17.84 2.56
C LYS A 364 -38.61 -17.31 1.35
N ARG A 365 -39.33 -18.22 0.69
CA ARG A 365 -40.30 -17.90 -0.36
C ARG A 365 -41.24 -16.77 0.11
N TYR A 366 -41.43 -15.80 -0.77
CA TYR A 366 -42.22 -14.57 -0.63
C TYR A 366 -41.66 -13.48 0.28
N ALA A 367 -40.53 -13.73 0.96
CA ALA A 367 -39.78 -12.63 1.58
C ALA A 367 -39.12 -11.77 0.50
N SER A 368 -38.82 -10.52 0.85
CA SER A 368 -38.02 -9.63 0.01
C SER A 368 -36.56 -9.62 0.46
N VAL A 369 -35.67 -9.37 -0.48
CA VAL A 369 -34.23 -9.20 -0.24
C VAL A 369 -33.77 -7.97 -1.03
N SER A 370 -32.86 -7.19 -0.44
CA SER A 370 -32.19 -6.11 -1.16
C SER A 370 -31.00 -6.67 -1.91
N VAL A 371 -30.88 -6.34 -3.20
CA VAL A 371 -29.81 -6.83 -4.08
C VAL A 371 -29.32 -5.72 -5.00
N LEU A 372 -28.13 -5.91 -5.59
CA LEU A 372 -27.67 -5.03 -6.66
C LEU A 372 -28.64 -5.08 -7.87
N PRO A 373 -28.79 -3.99 -8.64
CA PRO A 373 -29.71 -3.94 -9.78
C PRO A 373 -29.41 -5.00 -10.86
N ASN A 374 -28.13 -5.34 -11.04
CA ASN A 374 -27.65 -6.21 -12.10
C ASN A 374 -27.20 -7.58 -11.56
N THR A 375 -27.40 -8.63 -12.38
CA THR A 375 -26.92 -9.98 -12.05
C THR A 375 -25.48 -10.20 -12.50
N THR A 376 -24.73 -11.01 -11.75
CA THR A 376 -23.43 -11.57 -12.16
C THR A 376 -23.60 -13.03 -12.58
N THR A 377 -22.84 -13.48 -13.57
CA THR A 377 -22.83 -14.90 -13.98
C THR A 377 -21.74 -15.66 -13.23
N ILE A 378 -22.13 -16.71 -12.52
CA ILE A 378 -21.23 -17.61 -11.77
C ILE A 378 -21.52 -19.03 -12.22
N ASN A 379 -20.51 -19.75 -12.72
CA ASN A 379 -20.64 -21.13 -13.24
C ASN A 379 -21.83 -21.32 -14.21
N GLY A 380 -22.01 -20.36 -15.12
CA GLY A 380 -23.07 -20.39 -16.15
C GLY A 380 -24.49 -20.09 -15.67
N LYS A 381 -24.67 -19.65 -14.41
CA LYS A 381 -25.97 -19.24 -13.85
C LYS A 381 -25.92 -17.80 -13.39
N ALA A 382 -27.03 -17.08 -13.55
CA ALA A 382 -27.16 -15.70 -13.08
C ALA A 382 -27.46 -15.64 -11.57
N TYR A 383 -26.79 -14.74 -10.88
CA TYR A 383 -26.96 -14.47 -9.46
C TYR A 383 -27.08 -12.97 -9.21
N TYR A 384 -27.92 -12.62 -8.24
CA TYR A 384 -27.93 -11.29 -7.64
C TYR A 384 -26.99 -11.26 -6.45
N GLN A 385 -26.14 -10.24 -6.36
CA GLN A 385 -25.36 -9.97 -5.14
C GLN A 385 -26.25 -9.27 -4.12
N VAL A 386 -26.20 -9.74 -2.88
CA VAL A 386 -27.04 -9.25 -1.78
C VAL A 386 -26.49 -7.93 -1.25
N VAL A 387 -27.40 -7.02 -0.91
CA VAL A 387 -27.09 -5.76 -0.24
C VAL A 387 -27.60 -5.83 1.19
N GLU A 388 -26.68 -5.73 2.15
CA GLU A 388 -26.98 -5.67 3.59
C GLU A 388 -26.43 -4.34 4.12
N ASN A 389 -27.24 -3.61 4.89
CA ASN A 389 -26.86 -2.32 5.49
C ASN A 389 -26.26 -1.32 4.48
N GLY A 390 -26.82 -1.28 3.26
CA GLY A 390 -26.35 -0.39 2.21
C GLY A 390 -25.05 -0.81 1.53
N LYS A 391 -24.48 -1.99 1.82
CA LYS A 391 -23.26 -2.47 1.17
C LYS A 391 -23.52 -3.78 0.44
N ALA A 392 -22.93 -3.92 -0.75
CA ALA A 392 -22.86 -5.22 -1.41
C ALA A 392 -21.98 -6.14 -0.56
N VAL A 393 -22.54 -7.28 -0.15
CA VAL A 393 -21.82 -8.31 0.62
C VAL A 393 -21.47 -9.48 -0.31
N ASP A 394 -20.48 -10.29 0.05
CA ASP A 394 -20.09 -11.50 -0.69
C ASP A 394 -21.08 -12.66 -0.48
N LYS A 395 -22.38 -12.36 -0.62
CA LYS A 395 -23.48 -13.31 -0.63
C LYS A 395 -24.26 -13.14 -1.92
N TYR A 396 -24.59 -14.25 -2.55
CA TYR A 396 -25.24 -14.30 -3.86
C TYR A 396 -26.51 -15.15 -3.81
N ILE A 397 -27.58 -14.72 -4.46
CA ILE A 397 -28.84 -15.45 -4.62
C ILE A 397 -29.06 -15.78 -6.09
N ASN A 398 -29.34 -17.05 -6.40
CA ASN A 398 -29.62 -17.47 -7.77
C ASN A 398 -30.85 -16.75 -8.34
N ALA A 399 -30.69 -16.07 -9.47
CA ALA A 399 -31.73 -15.26 -10.09
C ALA A 399 -32.97 -16.10 -10.49
N ALA A 400 -32.81 -17.40 -10.76
CA ALA A 400 -33.94 -18.29 -11.06
C ALA A 400 -34.91 -18.47 -9.87
N ASN A 401 -34.48 -18.17 -8.64
CA ASN A 401 -35.36 -18.16 -7.47
C ASN A 401 -36.11 -16.83 -7.31
N ILE A 402 -35.74 -15.79 -8.07
CA ILE A 402 -36.30 -14.43 -8.02
C ILE A 402 -37.09 -14.15 -9.30
N ASP A 403 -36.38 -13.99 -10.42
CA ASP A 403 -36.97 -13.64 -11.71
C ASP A 403 -37.52 -14.87 -12.46
N GLY A 404 -37.08 -16.06 -12.06
CA GLY A 404 -37.51 -17.32 -12.65
C GLY A 404 -36.73 -17.71 -13.90
N THR A 405 -37.14 -18.81 -14.51
CA THR A 405 -36.60 -19.35 -15.75
C THR A 405 -37.73 -19.55 -16.73
N LYS A 406 -37.62 -18.93 -17.92
CA LYS A 406 -38.55 -19.11 -19.03
C LYS A 406 -38.40 -20.54 -19.57
N ARG A 407 -39.49 -21.30 -19.59
CA ARG A 407 -39.53 -22.69 -20.09
C ARG A 407 -40.68 -22.87 -21.08
N THR A 408 -40.45 -23.62 -22.14
CA THR A 408 -41.47 -23.87 -23.18
C THR A 408 -42.21 -25.18 -22.91
N LEU A 409 -43.54 -25.16 -23.02
CA LEU A 409 -44.37 -26.36 -22.89
C LEU A 409 -44.28 -27.27 -24.14
N LYS A 410 -44.16 -28.58 -23.94
CA LYS A 410 -44.25 -29.61 -25.00
C LYS A 410 -45.62 -30.27 -25.12
N HIS A 411 -46.47 -30.13 -24.10
CA HIS A 411 -47.87 -30.58 -24.08
C HIS A 411 -48.78 -29.50 -23.48
N ASN A 412 -50.08 -29.59 -23.76
CA ASN A 412 -51.08 -28.81 -23.03
C ASN A 412 -51.01 -29.16 -21.54
N ALA A 413 -51.10 -28.16 -20.67
CA ALA A 413 -50.87 -28.32 -19.24
C ALA A 413 -51.95 -27.66 -18.39
N TYR A 414 -52.40 -28.37 -17.36
CA TYR A 414 -53.24 -27.80 -16.30
C TYR A 414 -52.39 -27.16 -15.21
N VAL A 415 -52.95 -26.14 -14.55
CA VAL A 415 -52.35 -25.51 -13.37
C VAL A 415 -52.90 -26.15 -12.10
N TYR A 416 -52.01 -26.56 -11.20
CA TYR A 416 -52.31 -27.29 -9.97
C TYR A 416 -52.05 -26.43 -8.74
N ALA A 417 -52.84 -26.63 -7.68
CA ALA A 417 -52.57 -26.08 -6.34
C ALA A 417 -51.99 -27.13 -5.38
N SER A 418 -52.24 -28.41 -5.66
CA SER A 418 -51.68 -29.57 -4.95
C SER A 418 -51.70 -30.80 -5.86
N SER A 419 -51.24 -31.96 -5.36
CA SER A 419 -51.33 -33.23 -6.12
C SER A 419 -52.75 -33.67 -6.45
N LYS A 420 -53.76 -33.19 -5.72
CA LYS A 420 -55.15 -33.63 -5.86
C LYS A 420 -56.09 -32.56 -6.44
N LYS A 421 -55.67 -31.29 -6.49
CA LYS A 421 -56.54 -30.16 -6.85
C LYS A 421 -55.91 -29.25 -7.90
N ARG A 422 -56.68 -28.91 -8.94
CA ARG A 422 -56.34 -27.86 -9.91
C ARG A 422 -56.46 -26.48 -9.24
N ALA A 423 -55.54 -25.58 -9.57
CA ALA A 423 -55.57 -24.21 -9.03
C ALA A 423 -56.75 -23.41 -9.59
N ASN A 424 -57.02 -23.60 -10.88
CA ASN A 424 -58.08 -22.95 -11.63
C ASN A 424 -58.47 -23.80 -12.85
N LYS A 425 -59.37 -23.29 -13.71
CA LYS A 425 -59.79 -23.96 -14.96
C LYS A 425 -58.88 -23.65 -16.17
N VAL A 426 -57.78 -22.92 -15.97
CA VAL A 426 -56.88 -22.50 -17.06
C VAL A 426 -56.11 -23.70 -17.61
N VAL A 427 -55.98 -23.74 -18.95
CA VAL A 427 -55.17 -24.71 -19.68
C VAL A 427 -54.11 -23.95 -20.47
N LEU A 428 -52.86 -24.11 -20.06
CA LEU A 428 -51.70 -23.58 -20.79
C LEU A 428 -51.46 -24.44 -22.03
N LYS A 429 -51.16 -23.82 -23.17
CA LYS A 429 -51.11 -24.51 -24.46
C LYS A 429 -49.69 -24.97 -24.79
N LYS A 430 -49.58 -26.05 -25.57
CA LYS A 430 -48.30 -26.50 -26.13
C LYS A 430 -47.61 -25.35 -26.87
N GLY A 431 -46.32 -25.17 -26.65
CA GLY A 431 -45.52 -24.09 -27.24
C GLY A 431 -45.50 -22.79 -26.42
N GLU A 432 -46.38 -22.63 -25.44
CA GLU A 432 -46.39 -21.45 -24.56
C GLU A 432 -45.14 -21.42 -23.66
N VAL A 433 -44.57 -20.22 -23.50
CA VAL A 433 -43.42 -19.97 -22.61
C VAL A 433 -43.94 -19.56 -21.24
N VAL A 434 -43.62 -20.36 -20.23
CA VAL A 434 -44.04 -20.13 -18.86
C VAL A 434 -42.82 -19.88 -17.98
N THR A 435 -42.86 -18.81 -17.19
CA THR A 435 -41.82 -18.55 -16.18
C THR A 435 -42.00 -19.47 -14.99
N THR A 436 -40.98 -20.27 -14.72
CA THR A 436 -40.90 -21.21 -13.59
C THR A 436 -39.93 -20.69 -12.53
N TYR A 437 -40.24 -20.84 -11.25
CA TYR A 437 -39.41 -20.30 -10.17
C TYR A 437 -38.72 -21.40 -9.37
N GLY A 438 -37.39 -21.34 -9.37
CA GLY A 438 -36.50 -22.24 -8.64
C GLY A 438 -36.58 -23.71 -9.06
N ALA A 439 -36.23 -24.60 -8.13
CA ALA A 439 -36.27 -26.03 -8.33
C ALA A 439 -37.71 -26.58 -8.34
N SER A 440 -37.88 -27.80 -8.87
CA SER A 440 -39.18 -28.47 -8.86
C SER A 440 -39.54 -28.99 -7.47
N TYR A 441 -40.82 -28.93 -7.13
CA TYR A 441 -41.41 -29.57 -5.96
C TYR A 441 -41.87 -30.99 -6.28
N THR A 442 -41.52 -31.95 -5.44
CA THR A 442 -42.16 -33.27 -5.44
C THR A 442 -43.45 -33.19 -4.62
N PHE A 443 -44.59 -33.38 -5.27
CA PHE A 443 -45.87 -33.45 -4.57
C PHE A 443 -46.11 -34.86 -4.01
N LYS A 444 -47.13 -35.02 -3.15
CA LYS A 444 -47.47 -36.30 -2.50
C LYS A 444 -47.74 -37.47 -3.46
N ASN A 445 -47.97 -37.20 -4.74
CA ASN A 445 -48.16 -38.21 -5.78
C ASN A 445 -46.83 -38.62 -6.47
N GLY A 446 -45.67 -38.22 -5.93
CA GLY A 446 -44.35 -38.52 -6.48
C GLY A 446 -43.97 -37.72 -7.73
N GLN A 447 -44.89 -36.96 -8.32
CA GLN A 447 -44.63 -36.17 -9.51
C GLN A 447 -43.98 -34.83 -9.16
N LYS A 448 -43.12 -34.35 -10.06
CA LYS A 448 -42.42 -33.07 -9.93
C LYS A 448 -43.20 -31.94 -10.60
N TYR A 449 -43.26 -30.78 -9.95
CA TYR A 449 -43.96 -29.60 -10.40
C TYR A 449 -43.12 -28.34 -10.23
N TYR A 450 -43.14 -27.42 -11.18
CA TYR A 450 -42.57 -26.08 -11.02
C TYR A 450 -43.63 -25.11 -10.51
N LYS A 451 -43.25 -24.19 -9.60
CA LYS A 451 -44.06 -23.00 -9.30
C LYS A 451 -44.05 -22.09 -10.52
N ILE A 452 -45.22 -21.57 -10.89
CA ILE A 452 -45.40 -20.57 -11.95
C ILE A 452 -46.07 -19.31 -11.39
N GLY A 453 -46.05 -18.21 -12.13
CA GLY A 453 -46.69 -16.95 -11.71
C GLY A 453 -45.91 -16.20 -10.61
N ASN A 454 -45.75 -14.89 -10.79
CA ASN A 454 -44.98 -14.00 -9.93
C ASN A 454 -45.74 -13.57 -8.65
N ASN A 455 -46.59 -14.44 -8.09
CA ASN A 455 -47.46 -14.16 -6.96
C ASN A 455 -47.47 -15.29 -5.91
N THR A 456 -48.20 -15.07 -4.82
CA THR A 456 -48.28 -16.02 -3.68
C THR A 456 -49.21 -17.21 -3.92
N ASP A 457 -49.98 -17.19 -5.01
CA ASP A 457 -50.95 -18.24 -5.34
C ASP A 457 -50.29 -19.61 -5.50
N LYS A 458 -51.01 -20.65 -5.12
CA LYS A 458 -50.59 -22.04 -5.31
C LYS A 458 -50.83 -22.45 -6.77
N THR A 459 -49.90 -22.08 -7.64
CA THR A 459 -49.97 -22.32 -9.09
C THR A 459 -48.74 -23.09 -9.55
N TYR A 460 -48.96 -24.34 -9.96
CA TYR A 460 -47.89 -25.28 -10.28
C TYR A 460 -48.16 -26.06 -11.56
N VAL A 461 -47.13 -26.31 -12.35
CA VAL A 461 -47.23 -27.09 -13.60
C VAL A 461 -46.26 -28.26 -13.55
N LYS A 462 -46.69 -29.44 -14.03
CA LYS A 462 -45.86 -30.65 -14.04
C LYS A 462 -44.59 -30.44 -14.85
N VAL A 463 -43.45 -30.84 -14.30
CA VAL A 463 -42.14 -30.77 -14.98
C VAL A 463 -42.17 -31.52 -16.31
N ALA A 464 -42.83 -32.68 -16.35
CA ALA A 464 -42.95 -33.51 -17.54
C ALA A 464 -43.67 -32.82 -18.73
N ASN A 465 -44.33 -31.68 -18.52
CA ASN A 465 -44.98 -30.92 -19.60
C ASN A 465 -44.04 -29.90 -20.26
N PHE A 466 -42.84 -29.68 -19.73
CA PHE A 466 -41.84 -28.76 -20.28
C PHE A 466 -40.80 -29.50 -21.14
N ARG A 467 -40.18 -28.75 -22.06
CA ARG A 467 -39.01 -29.19 -22.83
C ARG A 467 -37.76 -29.30 -21.97
#